data_AF-A0A151A054-F1
#
_entry.id   AF-A0A151A054-F1
#
_cell.length_a   1.000
_cell.length_b   1.000
_cell.length_c   1.000
_cell.angle_alpha   90.00
_cell.angle_beta   90.00
_cell.angle_gamma   90.00
#
_symmetry.space_group_name_H-M   'P 1'
#
loop_
_entity.id
_entity.type
_entity.pdbx_description
1 polymer ?
#
loop_
_entity_poly.entity_id
_entity_poly.type
_entity_poly.pdbx_seq_one_letter_code
_entity_poly.pdbx_strand_id
1 'polypeptide(L)'
;MMRNSIATITAFVLFFCGVSCSYASVVLLQPQENVLSYTERVSFRKVQQMEKKNANPVVRLEIGAGAEMLGEIDIELAADVVPRTAENFLQLCTGENGFGYKGSVFHRIIPSFMIQGGDFTQGNGTGGHSIYNNDVFPDENFVIKHTGPGKVSMANRGPNTNGSQFFITTVETPWLDGRHVVFGQVVRGMPVVRKIESYGSSSGRPSRVIKILDCWQVS
;
A
#
# COMPACT_ATOMS: atom_id res chain seq x y z
N MET A 1 11.78 -19.39 30.37
CA MET A 1 10.83 -18.63 29.53
C MET A 1 11.62 -17.67 28.65
N MET A 2 11.96 -18.08 27.43
CA MET A 2 12.59 -17.19 26.45
C MET A 2 11.50 -16.40 25.73
N ARG A 3 11.45 -15.09 25.94
CA ARG A 3 10.68 -14.19 25.09
C ARG A 3 11.57 -13.83 23.90
N ASN A 4 11.23 -14.36 22.73
CA ASN A 4 11.73 -13.85 21.45
C ASN A 4 11.18 -12.43 21.27
N SER A 5 11.99 -11.41 21.54
CA SER A 5 11.77 -10.07 21.01
C SER A 5 12.46 -9.99 19.67
N ILE A 6 11.65 -9.76 18.64
CA ILE A 6 12.09 -9.45 17.28
C ILE A 6 12.91 -8.16 17.36
N ALA A 7 14.22 -8.26 17.17
CA ALA A 7 15.06 -7.09 17.02
C ALA A 7 14.81 -6.49 15.64
N THR A 8 14.28 -5.27 15.60
CA THR A 8 14.19 -4.44 14.40
C THR A 8 15.61 -4.17 13.89
N ILE A 9 16.04 -4.88 12.85
CA ILE A 9 17.33 -4.68 12.19
C ILE A 9 17.16 -3.51 11.23
N THR A 10 17.70 -2.35 11.57
CA THR A 10 17.77 -1.20 10.64
C THR A 10 19.24 -0.89 10.36
N ALA A 11 19.54 -0.72 9.07
CA ALA A 11 20.83 -0.41 8.43
C ALA A 11 21.72 -1.59 8.00
N PHE A 12 21.69 -1.91 6.70
CA PHE A 12 22.72 -2.68 6.01
C PHE A 12 23.78 -1.72 5.45
N VAL A 13 25.01 -1.75 5.96
CA VAL A 13 26.16 -1.11 5.32
C VAL A 13 26.94 -2.19 4.58
N LEU A 14 26.88 -2.18 3.25
CA LEU A 14 27.55 -3.16 2.39
C LEU A 14 28.97 -2.69 2.07
N PHE A 15 29.98 -3.41 2.55
CA PHE A 15 31.35 -3.25 2.08
C PHE A 15 31.67 -4.30 1.00
N PHE A 16 31.98 -3.84 -0.20
CA PHE A 16 32.44 -4.69 -1.30
C PHE A 16 33.96 -4.86 -1.21
N CYS A 17 34.42 -6.04 -0.81
CA CYS A 17 35.81 -6.40 -0.95
C CYS A 17 36.02 -6.98 -2.37
N GLY A 18 36.65 -6.20 -3.26
CA GLY A 18 37.37 -6.58 -4.50
C GLY A 18 36.81 -7.64 -5.47
N VAL A 19 36.61 -7.21 -6.73
CA VAL A 19 36.54 -7.87 -8.07
C VAL A 19 35.80 -9.22 -8.27
N SER A 20 35.44 -9.99 -7.25
CA SER A 20 34.62 -11.20 -7.41
C SER A 20 33.92 -11.53 -6.09
N CYS A 21 32.98 -10.68 -5.70
CA CYS A 21 32.36 -10.72 -4.38
C CYS A 21 31.29 -11.82 -4.31
N SER A 22 31.57 -12.93 -3.60
CA SER A 22 30.60 -14.01 -3.31
C SER A 22 29.93 -13.90 -1.92
N TYR A 23 30.42 -12.99 -1.08
CA TYR A 23 29.93 -12.76 0.29
C TYR A 23 29.90 -11.26 0.63
N ALA A 24 28.89 -10.84 1.39
CA ALA A 24 28.79 -9.50 1.95
C ALA A 24 28.98 -9.56 3.47
N SER A 25 29.59 -8.51 4.03
CA SER A 25 29.59 -8.28 5.47
C SER A 25 28.34 -7.52 5.87
N VAL A 26 27.52 -8.09 6.76
CA VAL A 26 26.35 -7.42 7.34
C VAL A 26 26.70 -6.95 8.74
N VAL A 27 26.38 -5.70 9.06
CA VAL A 27 26.54 -5.13 10.40
C VAL A 27 25.17 -5.08 11.06
N LEU A 28 25.00 -5.80 12.17
CA LEU A 28 23.79 -5.73 13.00
C LEU A 28 24.03 -4.77 14.16
N LEU A 29 23.16 -3.76 14.29
CA LEU A 29 23.14 -2.86 15.44
C LEU A 29 22.04 -3.32 16.41
N GLN A 30 22.42 -3.75 17.61
CA GLN A 30 21.47 -4.10 18.67
C GLN A 30 21.28 -2.91 19.63
N PRO A 31 20.05 -2.63 20.13
CA PRO A 31 19.78 -1.41 20.89
C PRO A 31 20.32 -1.36 22.34
N GLN A 32 21.02 -2.37 22.85
CA GLN A 32 21.53 -2.33 24.23
C GLN A 32 22.92 -2.95 24.39
N GLU A 33 23.77 -2.16 25.04
CA GLU A 33 25.13 -2.42 25.58
C GLU A 33 26.28 -2.65 24.58
N ASN A 34 27.04 -1.58 24.31
CA ASN A 34 28.49 -1.54 24.02
C ASN A 34 29.14 -2.59 23.09
N VAL A 35 28.39 -3.25 22.19
CA VAL A 35 28.97 -4.09 21.13
C VAL A 35 29.02 -3.31 19.82
N LEU A 36 30.20 -2.80 19.49
CA LEU A 36 30.52 -2.24 18.17
C LEU A 36 30.65 -3.39 17.17
N SER A 37 29.57 -3.62 16.41
CA SER A 37 29.48 -4.45 15.20
C SER A 37 29.86 -5.94 15.33
N TYR A 38 28.87 -6.82 15.18
CA TYR A 38 29.13 -8.20 14.79
C TYR A 38 29.07 -8.29 13.26
N THR A 39 30.21 -8.60 12.62
CA THR A 39 30.26 -8.82 11.18
C THR A 39 30.03 -10.29 10.86
N GLU A 40 28.82 -10.65 10.42
CA GLU A 40 28.61 -11.95 9.79
C GLU A 40 28.98 -11.89 8.30
N ARG A 41 29.69 -12.92 7.82
CA ARG A 41 29.82 -13.17 6.38
C ARG A 41 28.57 -13.88 5.90
N VAL A 42 27.68 -13.14 5.26
CA VAL A 42 26.46 -13.69 4.68
C VAL A 42 26.68 -13.82 3.16
N SER A 43 26.23 -14.93 2.57
CA SER A 43 26.32 -15.07 1.11
C SER A 43 25.48 -14.00 0.42
N PHE A 44 25.93 -13.47 -0.72
CA PHE A 44 25.12 -12.48 -1.47
C PHE A 44 23.72 -13.00 -1.79
N ARG A 45 23.59 -14.29 -2.11
CA ARG A 45 22.27 -14.92 -2.35
C ARG A 45 21.35 -14.82 -1.15
N LYS A 46 21.88 -14.99 0.06
CA LYS A 46 21.11 -14.89 1.30
C LYS A 46 20.78 -13.44 1.63
N VAL A 47 21.67 -12.49 1.35
CA VAL A 47 21.37 -11.05 1.42
C VAL A 47 20.25 -10.67 0.45
N GLN A 48 20.34 -11.09 -0.81
CA GLN A 48 19.30 -10.88 -1.81
C GLN A 48 17.96 -11.51 -1.41
N GLN A 49 17.97 -12.71 -0.82
CA GLN A 49 16.76 -13.34 -0.28
C GLN A 49 16.17 -12.56 0.90
N MET A 50 16.99 -11.98 1.78
CA MET A 50 16.54 -11.17 2.91
C MET A 50 16.00 -9.81 2.45
N GLU A 51 16.67 -9.15 1.51
CA GLU A 51 16.19 -7.92 0.87
C GLU A 51 14.84 -8.15 0.18
N LYS A 52 14.72 -9.25 -0.57
CA LYS A 52 13.46 -9.60 -1.24
C LYS A 52 12.35 -9.99 -0.25
N LYS A 53 12.70 -10.54 0.91
CA LYS A 53 11.75 -10.86 1.99
C LYS A 53 11.31 -9.60 2.76
N ASN A 54 12.12 -8.56 2.76
CA ASN A 54 11.85 -7.30 3.47
C ASN A 54 11.34 -6.19 2.53
N ALA A 55 11.14 -6.49 1.25
CA ALA A 55 10.58 -5.53 0.32
C ALA A 55 9.08 -5.35 0.57
N ASN A 56 8.63 -4.11 0.46
CA ASN A 56 7.22 -3.78 0.54
C ASN A 56 6.44 -4.45 -0.61
N PRO A 57 5.28 -5.06 -0.35
CA PRO A 57 4.48 -5.69 -1.39
C PRO A 57 4.04 -4.68 -2.45
N VAL A 58 4.02 -5.10 -3.71
CA VAL A 58 3.46 -4.30 -4.81
C VAL A 58 2.24 -5.01 -5.35
N VAL A 59 1.12 -4.29 -5.43
CA VAL A 59 -0.12 -4.77 -6.03
C VAL A 59 -0.45 -4.01 -7.29
N ARG A 60 -1.09 -4.67 -8.24
CA ARG A 60 -1.50 -4.10 -9.51
C ARG A 60 -3.02 -4.08 -9.63
N LEU A 61 -3.57 -2.95 -10.07
CA LEU A 61 -4.97 -2.78 -10.44
C LEU A 61 -5.08 -2.67 -11.96
N GLU A 62 -5.82 -3.55 -12.61
CA GLU A 62 -6.20 -3.38 -14.02
C GLU A 62 -7.51 -2.59 -14.11
N ILE A 63 -7.52 -1.47 -14.83
CA ILE A 63 -8.63 -0.51 -14.82
C ILE A 63 -9.33 -0.44 -16.17
N GLY A 64 -10.66 -0.47 -16.14
CA GLY A 64 -11.53 -0.25 -17.31
C GLY A 64 -12.58 0.85 -17.10
N ALA A 65 -13.03 1.43 -18.20
CA ALA A 65 -14.18 2.34 -18.27
C ALA A 65 -15.20 1.83 -19.29
N GLY A 66 -16.24 1.13 -18.82
CA GLY A 66 -17.13 0.40 -19.72
C GLY A 66 -16.37 -0.65 -20.54
N ALA A 67 -16.37 -0.53 -21.87
CA ALA A 67 -15.62 -1.40 -22.78
C ALA A 67 -14.18 -0.95 -23.07
N GLU A 68 -13.77 0.21 -22.56
CA GLU A 68 -12.42 0.74 -22.79
C GLU A 68 -11.47 0.28 -21.69
N MET A 69 -10.31 -0.27 -22.07
CA MET A 69 -9.19 -0.51 -21.16
C MET A 69 -8.46 0.80 -20.88
N LEU A 70 -8.39 1.23 -19.62
CA LEU A 70 -7.67 2.45 -19.23
C LEU A 70 -6.19 2.19 -18.94
N GLY A 71 -5.84 1.00 -18.47
CA GLY A 71 -4.48 0.58 -18.18
C GLY A 71 -4.31 0.06 -16.75
N GLU A 72 -3.06 -0.04 -16.31
CA GLU A 72 -2.68 -0.63 -15.03
C GLU A 72 -2.14 0.43 -14.06
N ILE A 73 -2.36 0.21 -12.77
CA ILE A 73 -1.79 1.00 -11.67
C ILE A 73 -1.05 0.06 -10.73
N ASP A 74 0.24 0.31 -10.48
CA ASP A 74 1.02 -0.42 -9.48
C ASP A 74 1.14 0.43 -8.22
N ILE A 75 0.81 -0.17 -7.08
CA ILE A 75 0.83 0.45 -5.77
C ILE A 75 1.80 -0.32 -4.90
N GLU A 76 2.82 0.36 -4.40
CA GLU A 76 3.66 -0.14 -3.31
C GLU A 76 2.93 0.08 -1.98
N LEU A 77 2.81 -0.98 -1.18
CA LEU A 77 2.16 -0.97 0.13
C LEU A 77 3.22 -0.83 1.22
N ALA A 78 3.09 0.17 2.08
CA ALA A 78 4.03 0.47 3.16
C ALA A 78 3.89 -0.52 4.34
N ALA A 79 4.09 -1.81 4.08
CA ALA A 79 3.96 -2.89 5.07
C ALA A 79 5.00 -2.80 6.19
N ASP A 80 6.12 -2.13 5.95
CA ASP A 80 7.13 -1.78 6.95
C ASP A 80 6.67 -0.71 7.96
N VAL A 81 5.70 0.14 7.59
CA VAL A 81 5.17 1.23 8.43
C VAL A 81 3.77 0.95 8.98
N VAL A 82 2.90 0.37 8.16
CA VAL A 82 1.50 0.05 8.49
C VAL A 82 1.17 -1.39 8.04
N PRO A 83 1.79 -2.41 8.67
CA PRO A 83 1.66 -3.80 8.24
C PRO A 83 0.21 -4.29 8.22
N ARG A 84 -0.64 -3.85 9.16
CA ARG A 84 -2.04 -4.27 9.17
C ARG A 84 -2.83 -3.62 8.04
N THR A 85 -2.69 -2.32 7.86
CA THR A 85 -3.38 -1.63 6.76
C THR A 85 -2.93 -2.16 5.39
N ALA A 86 -1.63 -2.42 5.22
CA ALA A 86 -1.07 -3.01 4.00
C ALA A 86 -1.61 -4.42 3.75
N GLU A 87 -1.61 -5.29 4.77
CA GLU A 87 -2.12 -6.66 4.66
C GLU A 87 -3.60 -6.71 4.26
N ASN A 88 -4.41 -5.83 4.85
CA ASN A 88 -5.82 -5.69 4.48
C ASN A 88 -5.98 -5.36 2.99
N PHE A 89 -5.23 -4.37 2.48
CA PHE A 89 -5.32 -4.00 1.08
C PHE A 89 -4.80 -5.12 0.15
N LEU A 90 -3.71 -5.78 0.54
CA LEU A 90 -3.11 -6.88 -0.21
C LEU A 90 -4.09 -8.02 -0.40
N GLN A 91 -4.66 -8.54 0.69
CA GLN A 91 -5.61 -9.66 0.63
C GLN A 91 -6.91 -9.29 -0.10
N LEU A 92 -7.40 -8.06 0.04
CA LEU A 92 -8.54 -7.57 -0.74
C LEU A 92 -8.21 -7.44 -2.23
N CYS A 93 -6.95 -7.17 -2.58
CA CYS A 93 -6.53 -7.18 -3.97
C CYS A 93 -6.44 -8.60 -4.53
N THR A 94 -5.76 -9.51 -3.84
CA THR A 94 -5.59 -10.90 -4.31
C THR A 94 -6.88 -11.70 -4.28
N GLY A 95 -7.85 -11.29 -3.44
CA GLY A 95 -9.12 -12.00 -3.27
C GLY A 95 -8.98 -13.30 -2.50
N GLU A 96 -7.90 -13.47 -1.72
CA GLU A 96 -7.59 -14.72 -1.00
C GLU A 96 -8.71 -15.17 -0.05
N ASN A 97 -9.46 -14.22 0.50
CA ASN A 97 -10.60 -14.49 1.39
C ASN A 97 -11.93 -14.74 0.66
N GLY A 98 -11.92 -14.88 -0.67
CA GLY A 98 -13.12 -15.10 -1.48
C GLY A 98 -13.94 -13.83 -1.79
N PHE A 99 -13.45 -12.67 -1.36
CA PHE A 99 -13.98 -11.34 -1.68
C PHE A 99 -12.82 -10.36 -1.89
N GLY A 100 -13.07 -9.26 -2.60
CA GLY A 100 -12.00 -8.31 -2.90
C GLY A 100 -12.37 -7.22 -3.90
N TYR A 101 -11.35 -6.54 -4.41
CA TYR A 101 -11.52 -5.38 -5.28
C TYR A 101 -11.88 -5.74 -6.73
N LYS A 102 -11.67 -6.98 -7.16
CA LYS A 102 -12.04 -7.43 -8.50
C LYS A 102 -13.52 -7.18 -8.76
N GLY A 103 -13.82 -6.43 -9.82
CA GLY A 103 -15.19 -6.05 -10.21
C GLY A 103 -15.74 -4.81 -9.49
N SER A 104 -15.08 -4.32 -8.44
CA SER A 104 -15.48 -3.11 -7.72
C SER A 104 -15.20 -1.84 -8.53
N VAL A 105 -15.78 -0.71 -8.10
CA VAL A 105 -15.76 0.56 -8.86
C VAL A 105 -15.15 1.71 -8.08
N PHE A 106 -14.59 2.68 -8.80
CA PHE A 106 -14.32 4.01 -8.26
C PHE A 106 -15.63 4.81 -8.25
N HIS A 107 -16.32 4.78 -7.12
CA HIS A 107 -17.67 5.34 -6.98
C HIS A 107 -17.66 6.85 -6.74
N ARG A 108 -16.53 7.43 -6.33
CA ARG A 108 -16.39 8.87 -6.07
C ARG A 108 -15.07 9.42 -6.60
N ILE A 109 -15.12 10.34 -7.54
CA ILE A 109 -13.96 10.96 -8.20
C ILE A 109 -14.12 12.48 -8.20
N ILE A 110 -13.24 13.17 -7.50
CA ILE A 110 -13.23 14.64 -7.42
C ILE A 110 -11.91 15.14 -8.03
N PRO A 111 -11.96 15.83 -9.18
CA PRO A 111 -10.78 16.42 -9.80
C PRO A 111 -10.04 17.38 -8.85
N SER A 112 -8.71 17.36 -8.92
CA SER A 112 -7.82 18.11 -8.03
C SER A 112 -8.02 17.77 -6.55
N PHE A 113 -8.41 16.52 -6.26
CA PHE A 113 -8.50 16.01 -4.92
C PHE A 113 -8.09 14.53 -4.86
N MET A 114 -8.97 13.63 -5.29
CA MET A 114 -8.75 12.18 -5.18
C MET A 114 -9.71 11.34 -6.04
N ILE A 115 -9.34 10.07 -6.24
CA ILE A 115 -10.20 9.01 -6.77
C ILE A 115 -10.44 7.98 -5.66
N GLN A 116 -11.70 7.70 -5.33
CA GLN A 116 -12.10 6.82 -4.22
C GLN A 116 -12.85 5.58 -4.73
N GLY A 117 -12.45 4.43 -4.21
CA GLY A 117 -12.97 3.11 -4.54
C GLY A 117 -13.00 2.19 -3.31
N GLY A 118 -13.05 0.88 -3.56
CA GLY A 118 -12.96 -0.14 -2.50
C GLY A 118 -14.27 -0.48 -1.80
N ASP A 119 -15.40 0.14 -2.18
CA ASP A 119 -16.73 -0.35 -1.79
C ASP A 119 -17.14 -1.47 -2.75
N PHE A 120 -16.74 -2.70 -2.45
CA PHE A 120 -17.05 -3.87 -3.28
C PHE A 120 -18.41 -4.52 -2.93
N THR A 121 -19.10 -4.08 -1.88
CA THR A 121 -20.40 -4.65 -1.50
C THR A 121 -21.56 -3.84 -2.08
N GLN A 122 -21.53 -2.51 -1.97
CA GLN A 122 -22.62 -1.62 -2.40
C GLN A 122 -22.24 -0.71 -3.58
N GLY A 123 -20.93 -0.51 -3.83
CA GLY A 123 -20.44 0.29 -4.96
C GLY A 123 -20.81 1.77 -4.91
N ASN A 124 -21.14 2.31 -3.74
CA ASN A 124 -21.68 3.68 -3.60
C ASN A 124 -21.11 4.47 -2.41
N GLY A 125 -20.17 3.89 -1.67
CA GLY A 125 -19.52 4.48 -0.49
C GLY A 125 -20.16 4.11 0.84
N THR A 126 -21.27 3.36 0.86
CA THR A 126 -21.94 2.94 2.11
C THR A 126 -21.48 1.58 2.62
N GLY A 127 -20.87 0.77 1.74
CA GLY A 127 -20.42 -0.58 2.02
C GLY A 127 -18.91 -0.73 2.18
N GLY A 128 -18.45 -1.94 1.88
CA GLY A 128 -17.10 -2.40 2.09
C GLY A 128 -16.85 -2.90 3.52
N HIS A 129 -15.98 -3.90 3.64
CA HIS A 129 -15.51 -4.43 4.91
C HIS A 129 -14.05 -4.89 4.79
N SER A 130 -13.32 -4.84 5.90
CA SER A 130 -11.95 -5.32 5.98
C SER A 130 -11.89 -6.86 5.98
N ILE A 131 -10.66 -7.38 5.91
CA ILE A 131 -10.39 -8.82 6.10
C ILE A 131 -10.51 -9.28 7.57
N TYR A 132 -10.66 -8.34 8.51
CA TYR A 132 -10.70 -8.63 9.93
C TYR A 132 -12.13 -8.85 10.43
N ASN A 133 -12.27 -9.62 11.51
CA ASN A 133 -13.55 -10.13 12.06
C ASN A 133 -14.64 -9.07 12.40
N ASN A 134 -14.35 -7.78 12.39
CA ASN A 134 -15.26 -6.71 12.82
C ASN A 134 -15.76 -5.81 11.67
N ASP A 135 -15.57 -6.21 10.41
CA ASP A 135 -15.77 -5.42 9.19
C ASP A 135 -14.93 -4.13 9.09
N VAL A 136 -14.46 -3.58 10.21
CA VAL A 136 -13.60 -2.41 10.31
C VAL A 136 -12.43 -2.65 11.28
N PHE A 137 -11.39 -1.82 11.16
CA PHE A 137 -10.22 -1.86 12.04
C PHE A 137 -9.69 -0.46 12.43
N PRO A 138 -8.91 -0.37 13.53
CA PRO A 138 -8.37 0.90 14.03
C PRO A 138 -7.42 1.61 13.08
N ASP A 139 -7.21 2.91 13.30
CA ASP A 139 -6.14 3.66 12.64
C ASP A 139 -4.78 3.16 13.15
N GLU A 140 -3.92 2.65 12.26
CA GLU A 140 -2.66 2.02 12.68
C GLU A 140 -1.62 3.06 13.11
N ASN A 141 -1.35 4.07 12.28
CA ASN A 141 -0.61 5.28 12.63
C ASN A 141 -0.79 6.38 11.55
N PHE A 142 -0.25 7.57 11.80
CA PHE A 142 -0.29 8.71 10.88
C PHE A 142 1.11 9.26 10.55
N VAL A 143 2.11 8.36 10.48
CA VAL A 143 3.52 8.72 10.21
C VAL A 143 3.67 9.28 8.80
N ILE A 144 3.11 8.60 7.80
CA ILE A 144 3.14 9.02 6.40
C ILE A 144 2.08 10.10 6.17
N LYS A 145 2.49 11.20 5.51
CA LYS A 145 1.65 12.37 5.22
C LYS A 145 1.18 12.39 3.76
N HIS A 146 0.11 13.13 3.49
CA HIS A 146 -0.46 13.28 2.15
C HIS A 146 0.29 14.33 1.31
N THR A 147 1.60 14.14 1.14
CA THR A 147 2.55 15.13 0.58
C THR A 147 2.50 15.33 -0.93
N GLY A 148 1.54 14.72 -1.63
CA GLY A 148 1.43 14.88 -3.08
C GLY A 148 0.51 13.85 -3.75
N PRO A 149 0.47 13.85 -5.10
CA PRO A 149 -0.31 12.90 -5.87
C PRO A 149 0.21 11.46 -5.76
N GLY A 150 -0.71 10.51 -5.90
CA GLY A 150 -0.44 9.07 -5.89
C GLY A 150 -0.33 8.46 -4.50
N LYS A 151 -0.57 9.22 -3.42
CA LYS A 151 -0.67 8.65 -2.07
C LYS A 151 -1.94 7.82 -1.99
N VAL A 152 -1.82 6.59 -1.49
CA VAL A 152 -2.94 5.68 -1.28
C VAL A 152 -3.27 5.65 0.20
N SER A 153 -4.52 5.95 0.53
CA SER A 153 -4.94 6.22 1.91
C SER A 153 -6.33 5.66 2.19
N MET A 154 -6.57 5.28 3.45
CA MET A 154 -7.83 4.67 3.88
C MET A 154 -8.95 5.71 3.91
N ALA A 155 -10.08 5.39 3.29
CA ALA A 155 -11.33 6.09 3.56
C ALA A 155 -11.95 5.53 4.85
N ASN A 156 -12.51 6.41 5.67
CA ASN A 156 -13.15 6.04 6.94
C ASN A 156 -14.38 6.93 7.20
N ARG A 157 -15.16 6.55 8.21
CA ARG A 157 -16.35 7.27 8.70
C ARG A 157 -16.07 7.95 10.05
N GLY A 158 -14.82 8.33 10.29
CA GLY A 158 -14.32 8.80 11.58
C GLY A 158 -13.23 7.89 12.15
N PRO A 159 -12.67 8.25 13.31
CA PRO A 159 -11.54 7.52 13.90
C PRO A 159 -11.83 6.03 14.05
N ASN A 160 -10.85 5.19 13.72
CA ASN A 160 -10.88 3.73 13.88
C ASN A 160 -12.00 2.99 13.13
N THR A 161 -12.39 3.48 11.95
CA THR A 161 -13.45 2.88 11.11
C THR A 161 -12.97 2.49 9.72
N ASN A 162 -11.71 2.05 9.60
CA ASN A 162 -11.12 1.64 8.33
C ASN A 162 -11.73 0.30 7.87
N GLY A 163 -12.29 0.25 6.67
CA GLY A 163 -12.84 -0.97 6.06
C GLY A 163 -12.00 -1.41 4.87
N SER A 164 -12.63 -1.46 3.70
CA SER A 164 -11.96 -1.70 2.40
C SER A 164 -11.86 -0.47 1.51
N GLN A 165 -12.57 0.61 1.86
CA GLN A 165 -12.57 1.81 1.02
C GLN A 165 -11.23 2.54 1.12
N PHE A 166 -10.76 3.01 -0.03
CA PHE A 166 -9.50 3.73 -0.16
C PHE A 166 -9.64 4.87 -1.16
N PHE A 167 -8.70 5.79 -1.13
CA PHE A 167 -8.56 6.81 -2.15
C PHE A 167 -7.10 6.98 -2.59
N ILE A 168 -6.92 7.40 -3.83
CA ILE A 168 -5.63 7.80 -4.40
C ILE A 168 -5.67 9.31 -4.60
N THR A 169 -4.74 10.03 -4.00
CA THR A 169 -4.66 11.50 -4.12
C THR A 169 -4.23 11.91 -5.52
N THR A 170 -4.75 13.04 -6.01
CA THR A 170 -4.32 13.63 -7.28
C THR A 170 -3.61 14.98 -7.10
N VAL A 171 -3.57 15.48 -5.87
CA VAL A 171 -2.82 16.66 -5.42
C VAL A 171 -2.30 16.40 -4.00
N GLU A 172 -1.56 17.35 -3.43
CA GLU A 172 -1.26 17.36 -1.99
C GLU A 172 -2.54 17.63 -1.18
N THR A 173 -2.76 16.90 -0.08
CA THR A 173 -4.00 17.00 0.72
C THR A 173 -3.71 17.01 2.24
N PRO A 174 -3.01 18.03 2.77
CA PRO A 174 -2.53 18.03 4.16
C PRO A 174 -3.67 18.09 5.20
N TRP A 175 -4.87 18.54 4.81
CA TRP A 175 -6.05 18.54 5.70
C TRP A 175 -6.56 17.14 6.06
N LEU A 176 -6.08 16.09 5.38
CA LEU A 176 -6.37 14.68 5.69
C LEU A 176 -5.37 14.07 6.69
N ASP A 177 -4.27 14.77 7.00
CA ASP A 177 -3.24 14.27 7.91
C ASP A 177 -3.78 14.10 9.33
N GLY A 178 -3.43 12.98 9.96
CA GLY A 178 -3.94 12.63 11.30
C GLY A 178 -5.38 12.14 11.32
N ARG A 179 -6.03 12.02 10.14
CA ARG A 179 -7.42 11.56 10.00
C ARG A 179 -7.56 10.32 9.13
N HIS A 180 -6.68 10.17 8.14
CA HIS A 180 -6.66 9.04 7.21
C HIS A 180 -5.27 8.41 7.17
N VAL A 181 -5.23 7.08 7.29
CA VAL A 181 -3.97 6.32 7.28
C VAL A 181 -3.48 6.20 5.83
N VAL A 182 -2.35 6.83 5.52
CA VAL A 182 -1.63 6.60 4.27
C VAL A 182 -0.88 5.28 4.37
N PHE A 183 -1.12 4.38 3.44
CA PHE A 183 -0.58 3.01 3.47
C PHE A 183 0.11 2.59 2.19
N GLY A 184 0.16 3.44 1.17
CA GLY A 184 0.86 3.11 -0.06
C GLY A 184 1.09 4.30 -0.97
N GLN A 185 1.78 4.03 -2.07
CA GLN A 185 2.10 5.00 -3.11
C GLN A 185 1.97 4.35 -4.49
N VAL A 186 1.37 5.05 -5.43
CA VAL A 186 1.41 4.67 -6.84
C VAL A 186 2.85 4.80 -7.34
N VAL A 187 3.43 3.67 -7.73
CA VAL A 187 4.80 3.56 -8.29
C VAL A 187 4.80 3.45 -9.81
N ARG A 188 3.68 3.01 -10.40
CA ARG A 188 3.46 3.00 -11.86
C ARG A 188 1.99 3.29 -12.17
N GLY A 189 1.72 3.94 -13.30
CA GLY A 189 0.35 4.14 -13.76
C GLY A 189 -0.31 5.44 -13.31
N MET A 190 0.46 6.45 -12.85
CA MET A 190 -0.12 7.78 -12.58
C MET A 190 -0.86 8.41 -13.78
N PRO A 191 -0.45 8.22 -15.05
CA PRO A 191 -1.27 8.65 -16.19
C PRO A 191 -2.66 8.01 -16.22
N VAL A 192 -2.80 6.77 -15.77
CA VAL A 192 -4.09 6.09 -15.63
C VAL A 192 -4.91 6.75 -14.52
N VAL A 193 -4.30 7.04 -13.36
CA VAL A 193 -4.96 7.80 -12.27
C VAL A 193 -5.47 9.15 -12.76
N ARG A 194 -4.68 9.90 -13.55
CA ARG A 194 -5.10 11.17 -14.16
C ARG A 194 -6.23 10.99 -15.17
N LYS A 195 -6.22 9.90 -15.93
CA LYS A 195 -7.32 9.58 -16.85
C LYS A 195 -8.60 9.24 -16.10
N ILE A 196 -8.52 8.49 -15.00
CA ILE A 196 -9.65 8.23 -14.09
C ILE A 196 -10.18 9.56 -13.52
N GLU A 197 -9.29 10.44 -13.05
CA GLU A 197 -9.62 11.77 -12.54
C GLU A 197 -10.43 12.61 -13.55
N SER A 198 -10.10 12.53 -14.85
CA SER A 198 -10.82 13.26 -15.90
C SER A 198 -12.30 12.88 -16.07
N TYR A 199 -12.71 11.71 -15.55
CA TYR A 199 -14.10 11.29 -15.53
C TYR A 199 -14.89 11.84 -14.34
N GLY A 200 -14.23 12.50 -13.39
CA GLY A 200 -14.83 13.03 -12.16
C GLY A 200 -15.68 14.28 -12.34
N SER A 201 -16.29 14.70 -11.24
CA SER A 201 -17.04 15.95 -11.15
C SER A 201 -16.93 16.55 -9.74
N SER A 202 -17.38 17.80 -9.56
CA SER A 202 -17.41 18.45 -8.24
C SER A 202 -18.32 17.72 -7.24
N SER A 203 -19.36 17.03 -7.70
CA SER A 203 -20.22 16.18 -6.86
C SER A 203 -19.57 14.86 -6.47
N GLY A 204 -18.43 14.51 -7.08
CA GLY A 204 -17.78 13.23 -6.95
C GLY A 204 -18.37 12.13 -7.84
N ARG A 205 -19.55 12.31 -8.44
CA ARG A 205 -20.12 11.28 -9.32
C ARG A 205 -19.34 11.22 -10.64
N PRO A 206 -18.84 10.03 -11.06
CA PRO A 206 -18.12 9.90 -12.31
C PRO A 206 -19.07 9.85 -13.51
N SER A 207 -18.61 10.38 -14.64
CA SER A 207 -19.34 10.39 -15.92
C SER A 207 -19.40 9.01 -16.59
N ARG A 208 -18.51 8.09 -16.21
CA ARG A 208 -18.49 6.69 -16.67
C ARG A 208 -18.22 5.76 -15.48
N VAL A 209 -18.68 4.51 -15.60
CA VAL A 209 -18.36 3.48 -14.62
C VAL A 209 -16.90 3.08 -14.79
N ILE A 210 -16.07 3.43 -13.80
CA ILE A 210 -14.66 3.05 -13.74
C ILE A 210 -14.54 1.85 -12.81
N LYS A 211 -14.04 0.73 -13.33
CA LYS A 211 -14.01 -0.56 -12.66
C LYS A 211 -12.58 -1.08 -12.53
N ILE A 212 -12.29 -1.72 -11.40
CA ILE A 212 -11.12 -2.59 -11.23
C ILE A 212 -11.48 -3.93 -11.86
N LEU A 213 -10.94 -4.20 -13.05
CA LEU A 213 -11.23 -5.41 -13.84
C LEU A 213 -10.59 -6.64 -13.20
N ASP A 214 -9.34 -6.50 -12.76
CA ASP A 214 -8.61 -7.50 -12.02
C ASP A 214 -7.59 -6.86 -11.07
N CYS A 215 -7.12 -7.63 -10.08
CA CYS A 215 -6.19 -7.18 -9.06
C CYS A 215 -5.31 -8.34 -8.59
N TRP A 216 -3.99 -8.14 -8.50
CA TRP A 216 -3.06 -9.17 -8.02
C TRP A 216 -1.78 -8.59 -7.42
N GLN A 217 -1.05 -9.40 -6.65
CA GLN A 217 0.29 -9.06 -6.18
C GLN A 217 1.33 -9.29 -7.28
N VAL A 218 2.23 -8.33 -7.46
CA VAL A 218 3.32 -8.35 -8.46
C VAL A 218 4.64 -8.81 -7.84
N SER A 219 4.94 -8.36 -6.61
CA SER A 219 6.16 -8.70 -5.88
C SER A 219 5.94 -8.76 -4.38
#